data_AF-A0A927BNI3-F1
#
_entry.id   AF-A0A927BNI3-F1
#
_cell.length_a   1.000
_cell.length_b   1.000
_cell.length_c   1.000
_cell.angle_alpha   90.00
_cell.angle_beta   90.00
_cell.angle_gamma   90.00
#
_symmetry.space_group_name_H-M   'P 1'
#
loop_
_entity.id
_entity.type
_entity.pdbx_description
1 polymer ?
#
loop_
_entity_poly.entity_id
_entity_poly.type
_entity_poly.pdbx_seq_one_letter_code
_entity_poly.pdbx_strand_id
1 'polypeptide(L)' 'MNNCVEAAPLPGAALAVRDSKDVDRPPLRFSAAAWSTFVAGLNPQAVPRRFS' A
#
# COMPACT_ATOMS: atom_id res chain seq x y z
N MET A 1 14.38 -2.75 -16.62
CA MET A 1 13.24 -2.01 -16.04
C MET A 1 12.98 -2.59 -14.66
N ASN A 2 12.96 -1.77 -13.61
CA ASN A 2 12.54 -2.22 -12.28
C ASN A 2 11.32 -1.38 -11.86
N ASN A 3 10.31 -2.03 -11.30
CA ASN A 3 9.10 -1.37 -10.82
C ASN A 3 9.53 -0.74 -9.50
N CYS A 4 9.66 0.58 -9.39
CA CYS A 4 10.21 1.26 -8.19
C CYS A 4 9.62 0.78 -6.85
N VAL A 5 8.44 0.17 -6.86
CA VAL A 5 7.82 -0.54 -5.73
C VAL A 5 7.23 -1.87 -6.21
N GLU A 6 7.24 -2.86 -5.33
CA GLU A 6 6.58 -4.16 -5.51
C GLU A 6 5.61 -4.42 -4.35
N ALA A 7 4.48 -5.06 -4.65
CA ALA A 7 3.49 -5.45 -3.64
C ALA A 7 3.12 -6.94 -3.80
N ALA A 8 2.96 -7.63 -2.67
CA ALA A 8 2.61 -9.05 -2.64
C ALA A 8 1.58 -9.36 -1.53
N PRO A 9 0.52 -10.13 -1.83
CA PRO A 9 -0.36 -10.67 -0.80
C PRO A 9 0.40 -11.56 0.18
N LEU A 10 0.04 -11.46 1.45
CA LEU A 10 0.54 -12.32 2.52
C LEU A 10 -0.59 -13.18 3.09
N PRO A 11 -0.27 -14.33 3.71
CA PRO A 11 -1.23 -15.10 4.50
C PRO A 11 -1.93 -14.23 5.56
N GLY A 12 -3.19 -14.56 5.87
CA GLY A 12 -3.97 -13.82 6.87
C GLY A 12 -4.53 -12.49 6.39
N ALA A 13 -4.79 -12.35 5.08
CA ALA A 13 -5.32 -11.13 4.47
C ALA A 13 -4.44 -9.90 4.81
N ALA A 14 -3.14 -10.02 4.57
CA ALA A 14 -2.18 -8.94 4.73
C ALA A 14 -1.51 -8.62 3.39
N LEU A 15 -0.86 -7.47 3.29
CA LEU A 15 -0.09 -7.06 2.12
C LEU A 15 1.32 -6.63 2.52
N ALA A 16 2.32 -7.11 1.79
CA ALA A 16 3.68 -6.62 1.84
C ALA A 16 3.93 -5.61 0.72
N VAL A 17 4.57 -4.49 1.02
CA VAL A 17 5.08 -3.52 0.04
C VAL A 17 6.57 -3.29 0.30
N ARG A 18 7.40 -3.33 -0.75
CA ARG A 18 8.84 -3.07 -0.66
C ARG A 18 9.36 -2.17 -1.77
N ASP A 19 10.53 -1.59 -1.53
CA ASP A 19 11.34 -0.93 -2.55
C ASP A 19 12.10 -1.99 -3.34
N SER A 20 11.82 -2.10 -4.63
CA SER A 20 12.47 -3.08 -5.49
C SER A 20 13.95 -2.76 -5.74
N LYS A 21 14.40 -1.56 -5.40
CA LYS A 21 15.80 -1.12 -5.50
C LYS A 21 16.61 -1.44 -4.25
N ASP A 22 15.95 -1.78 -3.14
CA ASP A 22 16.60 -2.11 -1.87
C ASP A 22 15.92 -3.35 -1.26
N VAL A 23 16.17 -4.50 -1.88
CA VAL A 23 15.52 -5.79 -1.55
C VAL A 23 15.96 -6.37 -0.21
N ASP A 24 17.06 -5.88 0.35
CA ASP A 24 17.60 -6.32 1.64
C ASP A 24 16.84 -5.68 2.81
N ARG A 25 16.11 -4.59 2.57
CA ARG A 25 15.25 -3.97 3.59
C ARG A 25 13.99 -4.79 3.83
N PRO A 26 13.53 -4.90 5.09
CA PRO A 26 12.26 -5.53 5.40
C PRO A 26 11.09 -4.83 4.68
N PRO A 27 10.14 -5.60 4.11
CA PRO A 27 8.93 -5.03 3.52
C PRO A 27 8.03 -4.42 4.60
N LEU A 28 7.34 -3.34 4.24
CA LEU A 28 6.24 -2.80 5.03
C LEU A 28 5.06 -3.77 4.96
N ARG A 29 4.42 -4.05 6.10
CA ARG A 29 3.29 -4.98 6.20
C ARG A 29 2.03 -4.24 6.64
N PHE A 30 0.95 -4.48 5.92
CA PHE A 30 -0.36 -3.89 6.18
C PHE A 30 -1.39 -4.99 6.40
N SER A 31 -2.35 -4.76 7.30
CA SER A 31 -3.58 -5.56 7.32
C SER A 31 -4.43 -5.24 6.09
N ALA A 32 -5.32 -6.15 5.69
CA ALA A 32 -6.25 -5.91 4.59
C ALA A 32 -7.07 -4.63 4.81
N ALA A 33 -7.56 -4.42 6.03
CA ALA A 33 -8.34 -3.22 6.36
C ALA A 33 -7.52 -1.93 6.13
N ALA A 34 -6.29 -1.86 6.62
CA ALA A 34 -5.42 -0.70 6.43
C ALA A 34 -5.10 -0.46 4.95
N TRP A 35 -4.83 -1.53 4.19
CA TRP A 35 -4.57 -1.42 2.76
C TRP A 35 -5.79 -0.93 1.98
N SER A 36 -6.97 -1.49 2.25
CA SER A 36 -8.22 -1.06 1.60
C SER A 36 -8.56 0.41 1.91
N THR A 37 -8.39 0.85 3.16
CA THR A 37 -8.57 2.27 3.53
C THR A 37 -7.59 3.17 2.79
N PHE A 38 -6.32 2.78 2.70
CA PHE A 38 -5.31 3.52 1.94
C PHE A 38 -5.72 3.69 0.47
N VAL A 39 -6.05 2.59 -0.22
CA VAL A 39 -6.45 2.62 -1.64
C VAL A 39 -7.72 3.43 -1.85
N ALA A 40 -8.71 3.31 -0.96
CA ALA A 40 -9.94 4.10 -1.03
C ALA A 40 -9.67 5.61 -0.92
N GLY A 41 -8.71 6.01 -0.08
CA GLY A 41 -8.30 7.42 0.06
C GLY A 41 -7.57 7.99 -1.15
N LEU A 42 -7.04 7.15 -2.04
CA LEU A 42 -6.43 7.59 -3.30
C LEU A 42 -7.46 7.98 -4.36
N ASN A 43 -8.73 7.59 -4.18
CA ASN A 43 -9.80 7.93 -5.11
C ASN A 43 -10.15 9.42 -4.98
N PRO A 44 -9.87 10.25 -6.01
CA PRO A 44 -10.11 11.69 -5.95
C PRO A 44 -11.59 12.06 -5.77
N GLN A 45 -12.50 11.15 -6.13
CA GLN A 45 -13.95 11.32 -5.99
C GLN A 45 -14.49 10.80 -4.64
N ALA A 46 -13.71 10.06 -3.86
CA ALA A 46 -14.16 9.45 -2.60
C ALA A 46 -14.00 10.36 -1.36
N VAL A 47 -13.37 11.53 -1.51
CA VAL A 47 -13.14 12.47 -0.40
C VAL A 47 -14.00 13.72 -0.59
N PRO A 48 -14.95 14.04 0.32
CA PRO A 48 -15.46 15.40 0.42
C PRO A 48 -14.28 16.28 0.82
N ARG A 49 -13.83 17.15 -0.09
CA ARG A 49 -12.82 18.17 0.22
C ARG A 49 -13.41 19.15 1.23
N ARG A 50 -13.25 18.87 2.52
CA ARG A 50 -13.37 19.85 3.60
C ARG A 50 -12.08 19.84 4.38
N PHE A 51 -11.15 20.66 3.93
CA PHE A 51 -10.15 21.24 4.81
C PHE A 51 -10.67 22.64 5.13
N SER A 52 -11.04 22.85 6.38
CA SER A 52 -11.15 24.19 6.97
C SER A 52 -9.80 24.59 7.53
#